data_AF-A0A367M136-F1
#
_entry.id   AF-A0A367M136-F1
#
_cell.length_a   1.000
_cell.length_b   1.000
_cell.length_c   1.000
_cell.angle_alpha   90.00
_cell.angle_beta   90.00
_cell.angle_gamma   90.00
#
_symmetry.space_group_name_H-M   'P 1'
#
loop_
_entity.id
_entity.type
_entity.pdbx_description
1 polymer ?
#
loop_
_entity_poly.entity_id
_entity_poly.type
_entity_poly.pdbx_seq_one_letter_code
_entity_poly.pdbx_strand_id
1 'polypeptide(L)' 'MPASLLVLALSAFAIGTTEFVIMGLLPQVAGDRRGSIPSARWLI' A
#
# COMPACT_ATOMS: atom_id res chain seq x y z
N MET A 1 17.84 -23.23 10.57
CA MET A 1 17.80 -21.77 10.80
C MET A 1 18.18 -20.94 9.55
N PRO A 2 17.54 -21.13 8.37
CA PRO A 2 17.54 -20.05 7.36
C PRO A 2 16.18 -19.69 6.73
N ALA A 3 15.19 -20.60 6.74
CA ALA A 3 13.92 -20.37 6.03
C ALA A 3 13.01 -19.32 6.71
N SER A 4 13.03 -19.24 8.05
CA SER A 4 12.18 -18.31 8.81
C SER A 4 12.51 -16.84 8.54
N LEU A 5 13.79 -16.50 8.40
CA LEU A 5 14.23 -15.14 8.07
C LEU A 5 13.87 -14.75 6.62
N LEU A 6 13.92 -15.72 5.70
CA LEU A 6 13.55 -15.49 4.30
C LEU A 6 12.03 -15.25 4.16
N VAL A 7 11.21 -16.01 4.90
CA VAL A 7 9.76 -15.78 4.98
C VAL A 7 9.44 -14.43 5.62
N LEU A 8 10.18 -14.05 6.67
CA LEU A 8 10.03 -12.74 7.30
C LEU A 8 10.37 -11.59 6.34
N ALA A 9 11.47 -11.71 5.60
CA ALA A 9 11.90 -10.71 4.63
C ALA A 9 10.89 -10.57 3.47
N LEU A 10 10.39 -11.69 2.94
CA LEU A 10 9.34 -11.69 1.91
C LEU A 10 8.04 -11.05 2.42
N SER A 11 7.65 -11.34 3.65
CA SER A 11 6.45 -10.76 4.26
C SER A 11 6.60 -9.25 4.44
N ALA A 12 7.72 -8.79 5.00
CA ALA A 12 8.01 -7.37 5.17
C ALA A 12 8.07 -6.63 3.83
N PHE A 13 8.65 -7.27 2.81
CA PHE A 13 8.70 -6.74 1.45
C PHE A 13 7.29 -6.61 0.84
N ALA A 14 6.47 -7.67 0.92
CA ALA A 14 5.11 -7.66 0.40
C ALA A 14 4.23 -6.57 1.07
N ILE A 15 4.35 -6.42 2.39
CA ILE A 15 3.65 -5.37 3.15
C ILE A 15 4.06 -3.99 2.63
N GLY A 16 5.36 -3.71 2.56
CA GLY A 16 5.85 -2.42 2.06
C GLY A 16 5.39 -2.14 0.63
N THR A 17 5.46 -3.12 -0.28
CA THR A 17 5.01 -2.93 -1.67
C THR A 17 3.52 -2.58 -1.77
N THR A 18 2.67 -3.14 -0.91
CA THR A 18 1.23 -2.86 -0.91
C THR A 18 0.96 -1.41 -0.50
N GLU A 19 1.63 -0.91 0.54
CA GLU A 19 1.52 0.49 0.97
C GLU A 19 2.01 1.47 -0.10
N PHE A 20 3.15 1.18 -0.76
CA PHE A 20 3.68 2.01 -1.83
C PHE A 20 2.77 2.04 -3.07
N VAL A 21 2.22 0.90 -3.46
CA VAL A 21 1.27 0.81 -4.59
C VAL A 21 0.00 1.60 -4.30
N ILE A 22 -0.58 1.47 -3.10
CA ILE A 22 -1.79 2.20 -2.71
C ILE A 22 -1.53 3.72 -2.70
N MET A 23 -0.40 4.18 -2.16
CA MET A 23 -0.05 5.60 -2.19
C MET A 23 0.19 6.13 -3.61
N GLY A 24 0.74 5.32 -4.51
CA GLY A 24 0.91 5.66 -5.92
C GLY A 24 -0.41 5.71 -6.72
N LEU A 25 -1.40 4.89 -6.32
CA LEU A 25 -2.73 4.85 -6.94
C LEU A 25 -3.72 5.83 -6.29
N LEU A 26 -3.45 6.31 -5.08
CA LEU A 26 -4.28 7.30 -4.36
C LEU A 26 -4.66 8.52 -5.22
N PRO A 27 -3.75 9.13 -6.01
CA PRO A 27 -4.08 10.25 -6.90
C PRO A 27 -5.07 9.89 -8.01
N GLN A 28 -4.97 8.66 -8.56
CA GLN A 28 -5.89 8.18 -9.59
C GLN A 28 -7.26 7.85 -9.00
N VAL A 29 -7.30 7.19 -7.84
CA VAL A 29 -8.55 6.88 -7.11
C VAL A 29 -9.27 8.16 -6.65
N ALA A 30 -8.51 9.19 -6.23
CA ALA A 30 -9.04 10.50 -5.86
C ALA A 30 -9.39 11.41 -7.06
N GLY A 31 -8.97 11.04 -8.28
CA GLY A 31 -9.42 11.68 -9.51
C GLY A 31 -10.75 11.09 -10.00
N ASP A 32 -10.91 9.78 -9.85
CA ASP A 32 -12.07 9.03 -10.34
C ASP A 32 -13.31 9.21 -9.44
N ARG A 33 -13.11 9.27 -8.12
CA ARG A 33 -14.07 9.91 -7.20
C ARG A 33 -13.72 11.37 -7.13
N ARG A 34 -14.62 12.30 -7.46
CA ARG A 34 -14.46 13.77 -7.34
C ARG A 34 -14.26 14.28 -5.89
N GLY A 35 -13.60 13.52 -5.02
CA GLY A 35 -13.30 13.84 -3.62
C GLY A 35 -11.80 14.03 -3.45
N SER A 36 -11.41 15.12 -2.78
CA SER A 36 -10.01 15.45 -2.53
C SER A 36 -9.26 14.31 -1.82
N ILE A 37 -7.96 14.21 -2.09
CA ILE A 37 -6.98 13.25 -1.54
C ILE A 37 -7.14 12.97 -0.02
N PRO A 38 -7.52 13.92 0.86
CA PRO A 38 -7.74 13.63 2.29
C PRO A 38 -8.86 12.62 2.55
N SER A 39 -9.90 12.56 1.70
CA SER A 39 -11.05 11.66 1.88
C SER A 39 -10.73 10.21 1.53
N ALA A 40 -9.84 9.98 0.55
CA ALA A 40 -9.44 8.64 0.14
C ALA A 40 -8.62 7.92 1.21
N ARG A 41 -7.90 8.67 2.05
CA ARG A 41 -7.09 8.13 3.17
C ARG A 41 -7.92 7.67 4.37
N TRP A 42 -9.21 8.01 4.43
CA TRP A 42 -10.14 7.59 5.48
C TRP A 42 -10.83 6.23 5.21
N LEU A 43 -10.69 5.69 4.00
CA LEU A 43 -11.31 4.42 3.59
C LEU A 43 -10.38 3.21 3.70
N ILE A 44 -9.18 3.41 4.29
CA ILE A 44 -8.13 2.40 4.46
C ILE A 44 -8.04 2.07 5.94
#